data_AF-A0A177N5U4-F1
#
_entry.id   AF-A0A177N5U4-F1
#
_cell.length_a   1.000
_cell.length_b   1.000
_cell.length_c   1.000
_cell.angle_alpha   90.00
_cell.angle_beta   90.00
_cell.angle_gamma   90.00
#
_symmetry.space_group_name_H-M   'P 1'
#
loop_
_entity.id
_entity.type
_entity.pdbx_description
1 polymer ?
#
loop_
_entity_poly.entity_id
_entity_poly.type
_entity_poly.pdbx_seq_one_letter_code
_entity_poly.pdbx_strand_id
1 'polypeptide(L)'
;MPQPHKRHLLTKIILLGGLFAGLVYFFHPEVGGVSLLIDGQPVAEPLFRLAAIPLLLAVVAVVGVLVLIALFGAGMLMFFAVLACSVLGVFLLAPYSWPILLLFGLMLLAMSWRSGGER
;
A
#
# COMPACT_ATOMS: atom_id res chain seq x y z
N MET A 1 6.18 28.78 34.23
CA MET A 1 7.24 27.81 34.57
C MET A 1 7.14 26.59 33.65
N PRO A 2 7.97 26.46 32.60
CA PRO A 2 7.97 25.30 31.73
C PRO A 2 9.04 24.27 32.17
N GLN A 3 8.62 23.02 32.33
CA GLN A 3 9.43 21.88 32.81
C GLN A 3 10.49 21.44 31.76
N PRO A 4 11.80 21.34 32.10
CA PRO A 4 12.87 21.00 31.16
C PRO A 4 13.10 19.48 30.93
N HIS A 5 12.16 18.62 31.33
CA HIS A 5 12.41 17.19 31.51
C HIS A 5 12.55 16.36 30.20
N LYS A 6 11.99 16.79 29.07
CA LYS A 6 11.94 15.97 27.83
C LYS A 6 13.23 15.97 27.00
N ARG A 7 14.08 16.99 27.09
CA ARG A 7 15.34 17.07 26.33
C ARG A 7 16.33 15.97 26.74
N HIS A 8 16.40 15.69 28.04
CA HIS A 8 17.37 14.75 28.60
C HIS A 8 17.08 13.29 28.19
N LEU A 9 15.80 12.94 28.01
CA LEU A 9 15.41 11.60 27.52
C LEU A 9 15.82 11.42 26.05
N LEU A 10 15.57 12.42 25.21
CA LEU A 10 15.92 12.38 23.79
C LEU A 10 17.43 12.29 23.59
N THR A 11 18.21 13.06 24.36
CA THR A 11 19.69 12.96 24.35
C THR A 11 20.17 11.57 24.76
N LYS A 12 19.57 10.97 25.80
CA LYS A 12 19.92 9.60 26.22
C LYS A 12 19.61 8.55 25.15
N ILE A 13 18.47 8.68 24.45
CA ILE A 13 18.09 7.75 23.38
C ILE A 13 19.05 7.85 22.20
N ILE A 14 19.40 9.07 21.77
CA ILE A 14 20.38 9.26 20.69
C ILE A 14 21.75 8.72 21.09
N LEU A 15 22.18 8.96 22.33
CA LEU A 15 23.49 8.52 22.82
C LEU A 15 23.55 6.99 22.98
N LEU A 16 22.48 6.37 23.47
CA LEU A 16 22.36 4.91 23.56
C LEU A 16 22.27 4.27 22.17
N GLY A 17 21.48 4.86 21.27
CA GLY A 17 21.36 4.40 19.88
C GLY A 17 22.68 4.51 19.11
N GLY A 18 23.41 5.61 19.29
CA GLY A 18 24.74 5.80 18.70
C GLY A 18 25.78 4.83 19.26
N LEU A 19 25.77 4.58 20.56
CA LEU A 19 26.64 3.58 21.19
C LEU A 19 26.36 2.18 20.65
N PHE A 20 25.08 1.81 20.52
CA PHE A 20 24.67 0.51 20.01
C PHE A 20 25.03 0.35 18.53
N ALA A 21 24.77 1.37 17.70
CA ALA A 21 25.16 1.38 16.30
C ALA A 21 26.68 1.27 16.13
N GLY A 22 27.46 1.97 16.96
CA GLY A 22 28.91 1.88 16.99
C GLY A 22 29.41 0.48 17.37
N LEU A 23 28.84 -0.12 18.42
CA LEU A 23 29.16 -1.50 18.80
C LEU A 23 28.83 -2.50 17.69
N VAL A 24 27.65 -2.40 17.08
CA VAL A 24 27.23 -3.29 15.99
C VAL A 24 28.19 -3.17 14.80
N TYR A 25 28.54 -1.95 14.40
CA TYR A 25 29.50 -1.72 13.32
C TYR A 25 30.90 -2.28 13.65
N PHE A 26 31.35 -2.13 14.90
CA PHE A 26 32.66 -2.61 15.34
C PHE A 26 32.74 -4.13 15.39
N PHE A 27 31.71 -4.81 15.90
CA PHE A 27 31.70 -6.27 16.03
C PHE A 27 31.31 -6.99 14.74
N HIS A 28 30.55 -6.34 13.86
CA HIS A 28 30.05 -6.93 12.64
C HIS A 28 30.08 -5.91 11.48
N PRO A 29 31.26 -5.63 10.91
CA PRO A 29 31.37 -4.67 9.80
C PRO A 29 30.56 -5.10 8.56
N GLU A 30 30.24 -6.40 8.47
CA GLU A 30 29.46 -7.01 7.40
C GLU A 30 27.93 -6.85 7.60
N VAL A 31 27.44 -6.62 8.83
CA VAL A 31 25.99 -6.47 9.07
C VAL A 31 25.55 -5.05 8.76
N GLY A 32 25.02 -4.88 7.55
CA GLY A 32 24.59 -3.60 6.99
C GLY A 32 25.09 -3.36 5.57
N GLY A 33 26.04 -4.17 5.10
CA GLY A 33 26.47 -4.16 3.70
C GLY A 33 25.43 -4.81 2.80
N VAL A 34 24.72 -4.02 1.99
CA VAL A 34 23.89 -4.56 0.91
C VAL A 34 24.83 -5.12 -0.16
N SER A 35 25.05 -6.44 -0.18
CA SER A 35 25.91 -7.06 -1.19
C SER A 35 25.18 -7.18 -2.52
N LEU A 36 25.45 -6.25 -3.42
CA LEU A 36 25.01 -6.33 -4.81
C LEU A 36 25.92 -7.29 -5.57
N LEU A 37 25.31 -8.30 -6.19
CA LEU A 37 25.96 -9.28 -7.05
C LEU A 37 25.66 -8.90 -8.50
N ILE A 38 26.69 -8.75 -9.31
CA ILE A 38 26.59 -8.59 -10.77
C ILE A 38 27.35 -9.78 -11.38
N ASP A 39 26.68 -10.58 -12.20
CA ASP A 39 27.25 -11.79 -12.82
C ASP A 39 27.85 -12.80 -11.80
N GLY A 40 27.26 -12.88 -10.61
CA GLY A 40 27.71 -13.77 -9.54
C GLY A 40 28.96 -13.28 -8.80
N GLN A 41 29.54 -12.14 -9.18
CA GLN A 41 30.63 -11.49 -8.45
C GLN A 41 30.08 -10.36 -7.56
N PRO A 42 30.54 -10.24 -6.31
CA PRO A 42 30.17 -9.12 -5.46
C PRO A 42 30.79 -7.84 -6.02
N VAL A 43 29.97 -6.80 -6.18
CA VAL A 43 30.47 -5.49 -6.59
C VAL A 43 31.36 -4.96 -5.47
N ALA A 44 32.66 -4.90 -5.75
CA ALA A 44 33.72 -4.58 -4.79
C ALA A 44 33.79 -3.08 -4.47
N GLU A 45 33.35 -2.23 -5.40
CA GLU A 45 33.46 -0.79 -5.25
C GLU A 45 32.24 -0.21 -4.51
N PRO A 46 32.44 0.37 -3.31
CA PRO A 46 31.34 0.85 -2.47
C PRO A 46 30.57 2.02 -3.11
N LEU A 47 31.21 2.82 -3.98
CA LEU A 47 30.56 3.91 -4.71
C LEU A 47 29.55 3.39 -5.76
N PHE A 48 29.90 2.33 -6.48
CA PHE A 48 28.99 1.68 -7.42
C PHE A 48 27.80 1.03 -6.70
N ARG A 49 28.06 0.44 -5.53
CA ARG A 49 27.03 -0.16 -4.68
C ARG A 49 26.04 0.90 -4.18
N LEU A 50 26.51 2.10 -3.80
CA LEU A 50 25.64 3.22 -3.43
C LEU A 50 24.85 3.77 -4.63
N ALA A 51 25.50 3.90 -5.79
CA ALA A 51 24.87 4.40 -7.02
C ALA A 51 23.75 3.47 -7.54
N ALA A 52 23.81 2.19 -7.20
CA ALA A 52 22.76 1.22 -7.54
C ALA A 52 21.50 1.35 -6.65
N ILE A 53 21.60 1.92 -5.44
CA ILE A 53 20.46 2.01 -4.49
C ILE A 53 19.28 2.81 -5.09
N PRO A 54 19.47 4.00 -5.67
CA PRO A 54 18.37 4.75 -6.30
C PRO A 54 17.70 3.98 -7.44
N LEU A 55 18.50 3.28 -8.24
CA LEU A 55 18.00 2.46 -9.35
C LEU A 55 17.17 1.29 -8.84
N LEU A 56 17.64 0.62 -7.79
CA LEU A 56 16.95 -0.51 -7.16
C LEU A 56 15.62 -0.06 -6.53
N LEU A 57 15.62 1.10 -5.86
CA LEU A 57 14.40 1.74 -5.35
C LEU A 57 13.41 2.06 -6.47
N ALA A 58 13.88 2.60 -7.58
CA ALA A 58 13.03 2.90 -8.73
C ALA A 58 12.39 1.63 -9.32
N VAL A 59 13.16 0.55 -9.48
CA VAL A 59 12.65 -0.75 -9.97
C VAL A 59 11.61 -1.31 -9.00
N VAL A 60 11.90 -1.33 -7.70
CA VAL A 60 10.96 -1.83 -6.68
C VAL A 60 9.67 -1.00 -6.67
N ALA A 61 9.76 0.33 -6.82
CA ALA A 61 8.58 1.19 -6.91
C ALA A 61 7.72 0.85 -8.13
N VAL A 62 8.33 0.67 -9.31
CA VAL A 62 7.62 0.29 -10.54
C VAL A 62 6.95 -1.08 -10.39
N VAL A 63 7.65 -2.07 -9.83
CA VAL A 63 7.08 -3.40 -9.56
C VAL A 63 5.93 -3.30 -8.57
N GLY A 64 6.07 -2.50 -7.51
CA GLY A 64 5.00 -2.27 -6.54
C GLY A 64 3.75 -1.67 -7.18
N VAL A 65 3.91 -0.68 -8.06
CA VAL A 65 2.80 -0.09 -8.83
C VAL A 65 2.15 -1.12 -9.75
N LEU A 66 2.94 -1.92 -10.46
CA LEU A 66 2.42 -3.00 -11.31
C LEU A 66 1.61 -4.02 -10.51
N VAL A 67 2.09 -4.42 -9.33
CA VAL A 67 1.37 -5.33 -8.43
C VAL A 67 0.06 -4.72 -7.95
N LEU A 68 0.05 -3.43 -7.59
CA LEU A 68 -1.18 -2.74 -7.22
C LEU A 68 -2.17 -2.67 -8.39
N ILE A 69 -1.70 -2.33 -9.60
CA ILE A 69 -2.54 -2.31 -10.79
C ILE A 69 -3.09 -3.71 -11.10
N ALA A 70 -2.28 -4.75 -10.97
CA ALA A 70 -2.70 -6.13 -11.17
C ALA A 70 -3.73 -6.56 -10.10
N LEU A 71 -3.53 -6.19 -8.85
CA LEU A 71 -4.42 -6.53 -7.74
C LEU A 71 -5.75 -5.78 -7.84
N PHE A 72 -5.71 -4.47 -8.09
CA PHE A 72 -6.93 -3.67 -8.29
C PHE A 72 -7.63 -4.03 -9.59
N GLY A 73 -6.89 -4.31 -10.67
CA GLY A 73 -7.45 -4.74 -11.95
C GLY A 73 -8.12 -6.11 -11.86
N ALA A 74 -7.36 -7.15 -11.56
CA ALA A 74 -7.89 -8.52 -11.47
C ALA A 74 -8.87 -8.69 -10.29
N GLY A 75 -8.57 -8.07 -9.15
CA GLY A 75 -9.43 -8.11 -7.97
C GLY A 75 -10.76 -7.39 -8.17
N MET A 76 -10.77 -6.17 -8.74
CA MET A 76 -12.04 -5.52 -9.09
C MET A 76 -12.81 -6.30 -10.15
N LEU A 77 -12.13 -6.83 -11.18
CA LEU A 77 -12.82 -7.60 -12.22
C LEU A 77 -13.49 -8.86 -11.65
N MET A 78 -12.80 -9.61 -10.78
CA MET A 78 -13.42 -10.75 -10.09
C MET A 78 -14.58 -10.33 -9.19
N PHE A 79 -14.44 -9.22 -8.45
CA PHE A 79 -15.51 -8.70 -7.60
C PHE A 79 -16.75 -8.31 -8.41
N PHE A 80 -16.60 -7.54 -9.48
CA PHE A 80 -17.71 -7.16 -10.35
C PHE A 80 -18.33 -8.36 -11.07
N ALA A 81 -17.54 -9.36 -11.47
CA ALA A 81 -18.05 -10.58 -12.08
C ALA A 81 -18.92 -11.37 -11.09
N VAL A 82 -18.47 -11.55 -9.84
CA VAL A 82 -19.25 -12.22 -8.79
C VAL A 82 -20.49 -11.41 -8.44
N LEU A 83 -20.38 -10.08 -8.32
CA LEU A 83 -21.50 -9.19 -8.04
C LEU A 83 -22.56 -9.29 -9.16
N ALA A 84 -22.15 -9.22 -10.42
CA ALA A 84 -23.05 -9.36 -11.57
C ALA A 84 -23.72 -10.73 -11.61
N CYS A 85 -22.98 -11.80 -11.35
CA CYS A 85 -23.51 -13.16 -11.28
C CYS A 85 -24.50 -13.33 -10.12
N SER A 86 -24.22 -12.73 -8.97
CA SER A 86 -25.10 -12.73 -7.80
C SER A 86 -26.40 -11.96 -8.08
N VAL A 87 -26.31 -10.78 -8.70
CA VAL A 87 -27.48 -10.00 -9.13
C VAL A 87 -28.33 -10.76 -10.14
N LEU A 88 -27.70 -11.37 -11.16
CA LEU A 88 -28.39 -12.23 -12.12
C LEU A 88 -29.04 -13.44 -11.45
N GLY A 89 -28.36 -14.06 -10.48
CA GLY A 89 -28.90 -15.17 -9.70
C GLY A 89 -30.17 -14.78 -8.94
N VAL A 90 -30.15 -13.65 -8.23
CA VAL A 90 -31.33 -13.11 -7.54
C VAL A 90 -32.45 -12.79 -8.52
N PHE A 91 -32.11 -12.22 -9.69
CA PHE A 91 -33.06 -11.87 -10.73
C PHE A 91 -33.76 -13.09 -11.35
N LEU A 92 -33.05 -14.21 -11.51
CA LEU A 92 -33.58 -15.46 -12.04
C LEU A 92 -34.35 -16.28 -11.00
N LEU A 93 -33.87 -16.31 -9.75
CA LEU A 93 -34.44 -17.15 -8.68
C LEU A 93 -35.64 -16.50 -7.98
N ALA A 94 -35.76 -15.17 -8.01
CA ALA A 94 -36.85 -14.45 -7.35
C ALA A 94 -37.63 -13.56 -8.33
N PRO A 95 -38.34 -14.12 -9.33
CA PRO A 95 -39.10 -13.35 -10.30
C PRO A 95 -40.22 -12.50 -9.66
N TYR A 96 -40.73 -12.92 -8.50
CA TYR A 96 -41.79 -12.20 -7.78
C TYR A 96 -41.30 -10.97 -7.01
N SER A 97 -40.00 -10.77 -6.83
CA SER A 97 -39.45 -9.59 -6.14
C SER A 97 -39.18 -8.40 -7.09
N TRP A 98 -39.29 -8.62 -8.40
CA TRP A 98 -39.18 -7.57 -9.43
C TRP A 98 -40.07 -6.35 -9.18
N PRO A 99 -41.38 -6.48 -8.90
CA PRO A 99 -42.25 -5.32 -8.71
C PRO A 99 -41.81 -4.46 -7.51
N ILE A 100 -41.32 -5.10 -6.45
CA ILE A 100 -40.84 -4.43 -5.24
C ILE A 100 -39.51 -3.73 -5.51
N LEU A 101 -38.58 -4.38 -6.24
CA LEU A 101 -37.32 -3.78 -6.66
C LEU A 101 -37.54 -2.59 -7.62
N LEU A 102 -38.51 -2.69 -8.53
CA LEU A 102 -38.94 -1.59 -9.40
C LEU A 102 -39.48 -0.41 -8.59
N LEU A 103 -40.32 -0.67 -7.59
CA LEU A 103 -40.85 0.37 -6.70
C LEU A 103 -39.73 1.06 -5.91
N PHE A 104 -38.79 0.30 -5.35
CA PHE A 104 -37.64 0.87 -4.65
C PHE A 104 -36.71 1.65 -5.59
N GLY A 105 -36.45 1.12 -6.79
CA GLY A 105 -35.65 1.81 -7.81
C GLY A 105 -36.31 3.12 -8.27
N LEU A 106 -37.63 3.11 -8.48
CA LEU A 106 -38.39 4.30 -8.84
C LEU A 106 -38.35 5.35 -7.71
N MET A 107 -38.45 4.92 -6.45
CA MET A 107 -38.37 5.80 -5.29
C MET A 107 -36.98 6.43 -5.16
N LEU A 108 -35.91 5.65 -5.34
CA LEU A 108 -34.52 6.14 -5.33
C LEU A 108 -34.26 7.11 -6.49
N LEU A 109 -34.80 6.82 -7.68
CA LEU A 109 -34.70 7.71 -8.84
C LEU A 109 -35.46 9.02 -8.61
N ALA A 110 -36.66 8.96 -8.01
CA ALA A 110 -37.43 10.15 -7.65
C ALA A 110 -36.72 11.02 -6.59
N MET A 111 -36.11 10.39 -5.59
CA MET A 111 -35.29 11.10 -4.59
C MET A 111 -34.03 11.71 -5.22
N SER A 112 -33.36 11.01 -6.13
CA SER A 112 -32.19 11.51 -6.85
C SER A 112 -32.54 12.67 -7.79
N TRP A 113 -33.66 12.56 -8.52
CA TRP A 113 -34.15 13.62 -9.40
C TRP A 113 -34.51 14.88 -8.62
N ARG A 114 -35.20 14.72 -7.48
CA ARG A 114 -35.52 15.84 -6.58
C ARG A 114 -34.27 16.50 -6.01
N SER A 115 -33.24 15.72 -5.67
CA SER A 115 -31.95 16.26 -5.22
C SER A 115 -31.16 17.01 -6.31
N GLY A 116 -31.43 16.75 -7.59
CA GLY A 116 -30.84 17.47 -8.72
C GLY A 116 -31.60 18.73 -9.15
N GLY A 117 -32.84 18.90 -8.70
CA GLY A 117 -33.71 20.04 -9.01
C GLY A 117 -33.64 21.21 -8.02
N GLU A 118 -32.87 21.07 -6.92
CA GLU A 118 -32.59 22.15 -5.96
C GLU A 118 -31.21 22.80 -6.22
N ARG A 119 -30.95 23.14 -7.48
CA ARG A 119 -29.93 24.14 -7.86
C ARG A 119 -30.53 25.15 -8.80
#